data_AF-A0A6J4E3R9-F1
#
_entry.id   AF-A0A6J4E3R9-F1
#
_cell.length_a   1.000
_cell.length_b   1.000
_cell.length_c   1.000
_cell.angle_alpha   90.00
_cell.angle_beta   90.00
_cell.angle_gamma   90.00
#
_symmetry.space_group_name_H-M   'P 1'
#
loop_
_entity.id
_entity.type
_entity.pdbx_description
1 polymer ?
#
loop_
_entity_poly.entity_id
_entity_poly.type
_entity_poly.pdbx_seq_one_letter_code
_entity_poly.pdbx_strand_id
1 'polypeptide(L)'
;MIALASDVDDPFERFWNWRGEWVEAPNLRRGGESGVERVRRDDGVLLYSKRQCGHLYRSVLHPFGRPTVLRERDAIRAFERLGVRVPQLVYCGARRGGEGAWQALLVTEALEGFIDFERWYASLEGRADTRGERERVLGQMADVLARLHRGGWQHGCLYPKHVFIRVGEGEGAESVEIALIDLEKSRRRFAHARAARNDVGQIRRHSAIRDEDWAYLLAVYERAFGSRVEALHRL
;
A
#
# COMPACT_ATOMS: atom_id res chain seq x y z
N MET A 1 41.21 -22.99 -18.02
CA MET A 1 41.32 -21.56 -17.63
C MET A 1 40.35 -21.35 -16.47
N ILE A 2 40.81 -20.64 -15.45
CA ILE A 2 40.40 -20.67 -14.05
C ILE A 2 38.88 -20.56 -13.85
N ALA A 3 38.31 -21.51 -13.12
CA ALA A 3 36.99 -21.43 -12.53
C ALA A 3 36.97 -20.23 -11.56
N LEU A 4 36.18 -19.21 -11.88
CA LEU A 4 35.81 -18.20 -10.91
C LEU A 4 34.70 -18.77 -10.05
N ALA A 5 35.08 -19.27 -8.88
CA ALA A 5 34.15 -19.41 -7.77
C ALA A 5 33.59 -18.01 -7.46
N SER A 6 32.35 -17.73 -7.88
CA SER A 6 31.56 -16.64 -7.29
C SER A 6 30.86 -17.21 -6.07
N ASP A 7 31.58 -17.24 -4.97
CA ASP A 7 31.03 -17.62 -3.68
C ASP A 7 30.02 -16.55 -3.20
N VAL A 8 29.01 -16.98 -2.44
CA VAL A 8 27.94 -16.22 -1.76
C VAL A 8 26.71 -15.84 -2.61
N ASP A 9 25.66 -16.67 -2.48
CA ASP A 9 24.22 -16.41 -2.62
C ASP A 9 23.81 -14.91 -2.67
N ASP A 10 23.95 -14.23 -3.82
CA ASP A 10 23.52 -12.83 -4.00
C ASP A 10 22.00 -12.77 -3.80
N PRO A 11 21.50 -12.15 -2.71
CA PRO A 11 20.08 -12.12 -2.45
C PRO A 11 19.31 -11.45 -3.59
N PHE A 12 19.91 -10.46 -4.28
CA PHE A 12 19.28 -9.83 -5.42
C PHE A 12 19.04 -10.84 -6.53
N GLU A 13 20.09 -11.54 -6.99
CA GLU A 13 19.96 -12.56 -8.04
C GLU A 13 18.96 -13.66 -7.65
N ARG A 14 19.02 -14.13 -6.41
CA ARG A 14 18.10 -15.16 -5.92
C ARG A 14 16.64 -14.74 -6.07
N PHE A 15 16.26 -13.58 -5.53
CA PHE A 15 14.89 -13.07 -5.64
C PHE A 15 14.54 -12.61 -7.06
N TRP A 16 15.52 -12.12 -7.84
CA TRP A 16 15.33 -11.67 -9.22
C TRP A 16 14.97 -12.82 -10.16
N ASN A 17 15.49 -14.01 -9.90
CA ASN A 17 15.26 -15.20 -10.70
C ASN A 17 14.00 -15.98 -10.30
N TRP A 18 13.33 -15.64 -9.18
CA TRP A 18 12.05 -16.23 -8.83
C TRP A 18 10.98 -15.95 -9.88
N ARG A 19 10.26 -16.97 -10.32
CA ARG A 19 9.18 -16.85 -11.29
C ARG A 19 7.89 -17.39 -10.72
N GLY A 20 6.79 -16.77 -11.13
CA GLY A 20 5.45 -17.20 -10.77
C GLY A 20 4.42 -16.74 -11.78
N GLU A 21 3.18 -16.62 -11.34
CA GLU A 21 2.08 -16.22 -12.19
C GLU A 21 2.00 -14.69 -12.30
N TRP A 22 1.79 -14.18 -13.51
CA TRP A 22 1.59 -12.74 -13.71
C TRP A 22 0.27 -12.30 -13.07
N VAL A 23 0.36 -11.33 -12.17
CA VAL A 23 -0.81 -10.59 -11.61
C VAL A 23 -0.96 -9.25 -12.31
N GLU A 24 0.16 -8.58 -12.57
CA GLU A 24 0.25 -7.41 -13.42
C GLU A 24 1.38 -7.67 -14.42
N ALA A 25 1.03 -7.90 -15.69
CA ALA A 25 2.02 -8.09 -16.75
C ALA A 25 2.92 -6.84 -16.87
N PRO A 26 4.19 -6.98 -17.32
CA PRO A 26 5.09 -5.85 -17.49
C PRO A 26 4.45 -4.77 -18.34
N ASN A 27 4.32 -3.57 -17.78
CA ASN A 27 3.81 -2.40 -18.47
C ASN A 27 4.87 -1.31 -18.58
N LEU A 28 4.88 -0.64 -19.73
CA LEU A 28 5.78 0.48 -20.00
C LEU A 28 5.19 1.76 -19.39
N ARG A 29 5.87 2.27 -18.36
CA ARG A 29 5.53 3.54 -17.70
C ARG A 29 6.77 4.17 -17.09
N ARG A 30 6.74 5.49 -16.90
CA ARG A 30 7.85 6.23 -16.25
C ARG A 30 9.25 5.96 -16.83
N GLY A 31 9.32 5.73 -18.14
CA GLY A 31 10.59 5.49 -18.86
C GLY A 31 11.16 4.08 -18.71
N GLY A 32 10.40 3.13 -18.18
CA GLY A 32 10.81 1.73 -18.10
C GLY A 32 9.63 0.79 -17.87
N GLU A 33 9.94 -0.42 -17.45
CA GLU A 33 8.96 -1.50 -17.26
C GLU A 33 8.72 -1.75 -15.78
N SER A 34 7.48 -2.06 -15.43
CA SER A 34 7.09 -2.56 -14.11
C SER A 34 6.11 -3.71 -14.28
N GLY A 35 6.35 -4.82 -13.60
CA GLY A 35 5.44 -5.97 -13.57
C GLY A 35 5.41 -6.60 -12.18
N VAL A 36 4.32 -7.32 -11.87
CA VAL A 36 4.12 -8.01 -10.60
C VAL A 36 3.78 -9.48 -10.87
N GLU A 37 4.59 -10.36 -10.31
CA GLU A 37 4.32 -11.80 -10.27
C GLU A 37 3.92 -12.25 -8.87
N ARG A 38 3.06 -13.26 -8.82
CA ARG A 38 2.68 -13.99 -7.62
C ARG A 38 3.51 -15.27 -7.55
N VAL A 39 4.31 -15.38 -6.50
CA VAL A 39 5.26 -16.49 -6.29
C VAL A 39 4.90 -17.18 -4.98
N ARG A 40 4.94 -18.52 -4.95
CA ARG A 40 4.81 -19.29 -3.71
C ARG A 40 6.19 -19.72 -3.25
N ARG A 41 6.54 -19.42 -2.00
CA ARG A 41 7.78 -19.88 -1.36
C ARG A 41 7.62 -21.35 -0.94
N ASP A 42 8.74 -22.05 -0.74
CA ASP A 42 8.76 -23.48 -0.39
C ASP A 42 8.00 -23.83 0.89
N ASP A 43 7.91 -22.89 1.84
CA ASP A 43 7.14 -23.04 3.08
C ASP A 43 5.63 -22.71 2.93
N GLY A 44 5.18 -22.52 1.68
CA GLY A 44 3.78 -22.29 1.34
C GLY A 44 3.35 -20.82 1.33
N VAL A 45 4.17 -19.89 1.86
CA VAL A 45 3.82 -18.46 1.94
C VAL A 45 3.70 -17.85 0.54
N LEU A 46 2.59 -17.15 0.30
CA LEU A 46 2.35 -16.44 -0.94
C LEU A 46 3.01 -15.07 -0.95
N LEU A 47 3.74 -14.76 -2.01
CA LEU A 47 4.52 -13.54 -2.18
C LEU A 47 4.12 -12.80 -3.45
N TYR A 48 4.21 -11.47 -3.42
CA TYR A 48 4.15 -10.60 -4.59
C TYR A 48 5.54 -10.06 -4.89
N SER A 49 6.03 -10.30 -6.11
CA SER A 49 7.33 -9.90 -6.60
C SER A 49 7.17 -8.83 -7.68
N LYS A 50 7.39 -7.57 -7.31
CA LYS A 50 7.33 -6.41 -8.20
C LYS A 50 8.71 -6.14 -8.79
N ARG A 51 8.87 -6.40 -10.08
CA ARG A 51 10.09 -6.20 -10.86
C ARG A 51 10.03 -4.95 -11.69
N GLN A 52 11.15 -4.24 -11.75
CA GLN A 52 11.28 -3.00 -12.49
C GLN A 52 12.61 -2.91 -13.24
N CYS A 53 12.55 -2.52 -14.50
CA CYS A 53 13.70 -2.23 -15.35
C CYS A 53 13.57 -0.80 -15.87
N GLY A 54 14.49 0.10 -15.51
CA GLY A 54 14.46 1.50 -15.95
C GLY A 54 13.25 2.33 -15.47
N HIS A 55 12.41 1.81 -14.58
CA HIS A 55 11.19 2.49 -14.12
C HIS A 55 11.49 3.45 -12.96
N LEU A 56 11.60 4.75 -13.27
CA LEU A 56 12.14 5.76 -12.35
C LEU A 56 11.11 6.82 -11.92
N TYR A 57 11.29 7.38 -10.73
CA TYR A 57 10.71 8.68 -10.38
C TYR A 57 11.82 9.71 -10.21
N ARG A 58 11.49 10.98 -10.46
CA ARG A 58 12.36 12.12 -10.20
C ARG A 58 11.82 12.95 -9.04
N SER A 59 12.74 13.51 -8.26
CA SER A 59 12.44 14.43 -7.16
C SER A 59 13.63 15.36 -6.94
N VAL A 60 13.49 16.38 -6.10
CA VAL A 60 14.60 17.31 -5.77
C VAL A 60 15.83 16.56 -5.25
N LEU A 61 15.65 15.51 -4.43
CA LEU A 61 16.74 14.68 -3.91
C LEU A 61 17.29 13.68 -4.94
N HIS A 62 16.54 13.41 -6.02
CA HIS A 62 16.89 12.44 -7.06
C HIS A 62 16.62 13.02 -8.45
N PRO A 63 17.36 14.06 -8.88
CA PRO A 63 17.11 14.74 -10.15
C PRO A 63 17.36 13.84 -11.36
N PHE A 64 18.31 12.90 -11.24
CA PHE A 64 18.65 11.92 -12.27
C PHE A 64 17.80 10.64 -12.21
N GLY A 65 16.78 10.62 -11.36
CA GLY A 65 15.87 9.50 -11.20
C GLY A 65 16.36 8.43 -10.21
N ARG A 66 15.38 7.77 -9.58
CA ARG A 66 15.58 6.64 -8.67
C ARG A 66 14.49 5.58 -8.94
N PRO A 67 14.78 4.27 -8.80
CA PRO A 67 13.76 3.24 -8.96
C PRO A 67 12.56 3.44 -8.03
N THR A 68 11.34 3.30 -8.57
CA THR A 68 10.13 3.57 -7.78
C THR A 68 9.93 2.59 -6.64
N VAL A 69 10.34 1.33 -6.78
CA VAL A 69 10.32 0.36 -5.67
C VAL A 69 11.10 0.82 -4.44
N LEU A 70 12.17 1.60 -4.59
CA LEU A 70 12.91 2.11 -3.43
C LEU A 70 12.09 3.15 -2.64
N ARG A 71 11.27 3.94 -3.33
CA ARG A 71 10.33 4.86 -2.69
C ARG A 71 9.20 4.11 -1.99
N GLU A 72 8.70 3.06 -2.63
CA GLU A 72 7.67 2.20 -2.05
C GLU A 72 8.18 1.50 -0.78
N ARG A 73 9.39 0.94 -0.80
CA ARG A 73 10.09 0.42 0.39
C ARG A 73 10.21 1.46 1.51
N ASP A 74 10.63 2.68 1.18
CA ASP A 74 10.79 3.75 2.16
C ASP A 74 9.44 4.12 2.80
N ALA A 75 8.34 4.04 2.04
CA ALA A 75 6.98 4.22 2.54
C ALA A 75 6.51 3.05 3.42
N ILE A 76 6.70 1.79 2.99
CA ILE A 76 6.39 0.58 3.78
C ILE A 76 7.02 0.70 5.18
N ARG A 77 8.34 0.92 5.23
CA ARG A 77 9.08 1.05 6.49
C ARG A 77 8.59 2.21 7.36
N ALA A 78 8.18 3.32 6.74
CA ALA A 78 7.64 4.45 7.47
C ALA A 78 6.25 4.16 8.06
N PHE A 79 5.43 3.42 7.33
CA PHE A 79 4.07 3.07 7.75
C PHE A 79 4.12 2.04 8.89
N GLU A 80 5.00 1.05 8.81
CA GLU A 80 5.29 0.12 9.89
C GLU A 80 5.65 0.85 11.19
N ARG A 81 6.56 1.85 11.13
CA ARG A 81 6.93 2.66 12.31
C ARG A 81 5.78 3.52 12.86
N LEU A 82 4.77 3.82 12.05
CA LEU A 82 3.55 4.53 12.48
C LEU A 82 2.47 3.57 13.00
N GLY A 83 2.74 2.26 13.02
CA GLY A 83 1.76 1.23 13.34
C GLY A 83 0.65 1.08 12.28
N VAL A 84 0.90 1.57 11.06
CA VAL A 84 0.00 1.39 9.91
C VAL A 84 0.37 0.08 9.24
N ARG A 85 -0.58 -0.86 9.17
CA ARG A 85 -0.33 -2.16 8.54
C ARG A 85 -0.15 -2.00 7.03
N VAL A 86 0.83 -2.70 6.51
CA VAL A 86 1.20 -2.78 5.10
C VAL A 86 1.68 -4.22 4.83
N PRO A 87 1.78 -4.67 3.57
CA PRO A 87 2.38 -5.96 3.25
C PRO A 87 3.79 -6.08 3.85
N GLN A 88 4.08 -7.22 4.50
CA GLN A 88 5.38 -7.45 5.12
C GLN A 88 6.47 -7.45 4.05
N LEU A 89 7.50 -6.65 4.26
CA LEU A 89 8.64 -6.57 3.35
C LEU A 89 9.55 -7.79 3.51
N VAL A 90 9.61 -8.64 2.48
CA VAL A 90 10.53 -9.80 2.44
C VAL A 90 11.88 -9.38 1.88
N TYR A 91 11.88 -8.64 0.77
CA TYR A 91 13.10 -8.18 0.14
C TYR A 91 12.88 -6.89 -0.64
N CYS A 92 13.89 -6.03 -0.67
CA CYS A 92 13.95 -4.94 -1.64
C CYS A 92 15.40 -4.63 -2.00
N GLY A 93 15.68 -4.59 -3.30
CA GLY A 93 17.00 -4.29 -3.82
C GLY A 93 16.91 -3.51 -5.12
N ALA A 94 17.97 -2.79 -5.44
CA ALA A 94 18.15 -2.15 -6.74
C ALA A 94 19.62 -2.13 -7.10
N ARG A 95 19.92 -2.38 -8.38
CA ARG A 95 21.27 -2.37 -8.93
C ARG A 95 21.29 -1.79 -10.34
N ARG A 96 22.48 -1.54 -10.86
CA ARG A 96 22.70 -1.26 -12.27
C ARG A 96 22.96 -2.59 -12.97
N GLY A 97 22.17 -2.93 -13.98
CA GLY A 97 22.39 -4.10 -14.83
C GLY A 97 23.52 -3.89 -15.85
N GLY A 98 23.76 -4.88 -16.70
CA GLY A 98 24.89 -4.91 -17.64
C GLY A 98 24.96 -3.71 -18.61
N GLU A 99 23.81 -3.20 -19.06
CA GLU A 99 23.73 -2.00 -19.93
C GLU A 99 23.69 -0.68 -19.14
N GLY A 100 23.92 -0.71 -17.83
CA GLY A 100 23.82 0.45 -16.95
C GLY A 100 22.38 0.87 -16.62
N ALA A 101 21.36 0.16 -17.11
CA ALA A 101 19.97 0.38 -16.73
C ALA A 101 19.70 -0.05 -15.27
N TRP A 102 18.77 0.62 -14.59
CA TRP A 102 18.33 0.18 -13.26
C TRP A 102 17.54 -1.13 -13.35
N GLN A 103 17.88 -2.09 -12.51
CA GLN A 103 17.06 -3.24 -12.16
C GLN A 103 16.68 -3.12 -10.70
N ALA A 104 15.40 -3.27 -10.37
CA ALA A 104 14.93 -3.11 -9.02
C ALA A 104 13.77 -4.04 -8.69
N LEU A 105 13.74 -4.48 -7.45
CA LEU A 105 12.87 -5.53 -6.96
C LEU A 105 12.27 -5.16 -5.61
N LEU A 106 10.99 -5.44 -5.45
CA LEU A 106 10.27 -5.37 -4.18
C LEU A 106 9.46 -6.65 -4.01
N VAL A 107 9.75 -7.41 -2.96
CA VAL A 107 9.05 -8.65 -2.62
C VAL A 107 8.35 -8.45 -1.28
N THR A 108 7.03 -8.68 -1.27
CA THR A 108 6.21 -8.59 -0.06
C THR A 108 5.35 -9.83 0.10
N GLU A 109 4.98 -10.16 1.34
CA GLU A 109 3.99 -11.20 1.61
C GLU A 109 2.60 -10.77 1.12
N ALA A 110 1.79 -11.74 0.72
CA ALA A 110 0.38 -11.51 0.44
C ALA A 110 -0.38 -11.20 1.73
N LEU A 111 -1.40 -10.33 1.63
CA LEU A 111 -2.32 -10.07 2.73
C LEU A 111 -3.39 -11.17 2.79
N GLU A 112 -2.99 -12.38 3.16
CA GLU A 112 -3.92 -13.51 3.26
C GLU A 112 -5.03 -13.26 4.30
N GLY A 113 -6.27 -13.60 3.94
CA GLY A 113 -7.45 -13.36 4.76
C GLY A 113 -7.96 -11.92 4.75
N PHE A 114 -7.37 -11.03 3.94
CA PHE A 114 -7.89 -9.68 3.72
C PHE A 114 -8.73 -9.61 2.44
N ILE A 115 -9.73 -8.73 2.45
CA ILE A 115 -10.54 -8.33 1.29
C ILE A 115 -10.44 -6.81 1.11
N ASP A 116 -10.43 -6.31 -0.12
CA ASP A 116 -10.39 -4.87 -0.34
C ASP A 116 -11.70 -4.16 0.03
N PHE A 117 -11.63 -2.86 0.33
CA PHE A 117 -12.76 -2.07 0.83
C PHE A 117 -13.95 -2.06 -0.12
N GLU A 118 -13.71 -2.05 -1.44
CA GLU A 118 -14.79 -2.05 -2.43
C GLU A 118 -15.60 -3.34 -2.34
N ARG A 119 -14.92 -4.49 -2.34
CA ARG A 119 -15.57 -5.79 -2.22
C ARG A 119 -16.19 -6.02 -0.84
N TRP A 120 -15.51 -5.62 0.23
CA TRP A 120 -16.06 -5.72 1.58
C TRP A 120 -17.35 -4.91 1.69
N TYR A 121 -17.34 -3.65 1.25
CA TYR A 121 -18.50 -2.77 1.37
C TYR A 121 -19.69 -3.29 0.55
N ALA A 122 -19.44 -3.76 -0.68
CA ALA A 122 -20.46 -4.41 -1.50
C ALA A 122 -21.02 -5.70 -0.87
N SER A 123 -20.19 -6.47 -0.15
CA SER A 123 -20.63 -7.70 0.53
C SER A 123 -21.66 -7.46 1.65
N LEU A 124 -21.83 -6.21 2.10
CA LEU A 124 -22.79 -5.82 3.12
C LEU A 124 -24.20 -5.61 2.56
N GLU A 125 -24.34 -5.47 1.25
CA GLU A 125 -25.64 -5.26 0.62
C GLU A 125 -26.56 -6.48 0.85
N GLY A 126 -27.80 -6.21 1.26
CA GLY A 126 -28.79 -7.25 1.57
C GLY A 126 -28.59 -8.00 2.89
N ARG A 127 -27.47 -7.78 3.61
CA ARG A 127 -27.26 -8.34 4.95
C ARG A 127 -27.98 -7.51 6.02
N ALA A 128 -28.77 -8.17 6.86
CA ALA A 128 -29.37 -7.56 8.03
C ALA A 128 -28.30 -7.21 9.09
N ASP A 129 -28.57 -6.16 9.88
CA ASP A 129 -27.78 -5.76 11.06
C ASP A 129 -26.26 -5.54 10.82
N THR A 130 -25.91 -4.94 9.68
CA THR A 130 -24.52 -4.64 9.32
C THR A 130 -23.97 -3.33 9.90
N ARG A 131 -24.78 -2.56 10.65
CA ARG A 131 -24.39 -1.24 11.12
C ARG A 131 -23.19 -1.29 12.07
N GLY A 132 -23.21 -2.19 13.05
CA GLY A 132 -22.11 -2.35 14.00
C GLY A 132 -20.80 -2.75 13.30
N GLU A 133 -20.85 -3.65 12.32
CA GLU A 133 -19.68 -4.01 11.52
C GLU A 133 -19.15 -2.81 10.71
N ARG A 134 -20.03 -2.05 10.05
CA ARG A 134 -19.64 -0.85 9.30
C ARG A 134 -18.94 0.17 10.18
N GLU A 135 -19.55 0.53 11.30
CA GLU A 135 -19.02 1.52 12.22
C GLU A 135 -17.64 1.10 12.77
N ARG A 136 -17.45 -0.18 13.12
CA ARG A 136 -16.13 -0.70 13.56
C ARG A 136 -15.07 -0.61 12.47
N VAL A 137 -15.39 -1.03 11.26
CA VAL A 137 -14.43 -1.01 10.15
C VAL A 137 -14.07 0.41 9.74
N LEU A 138 -15.07 1.30 9.62
CA LEU A 138 -14.85 2.71 9.29
C LEU A 138 -14.10 3.44 10.40
N GLY A 139 -14.38 3.12 11.68
CA GLY A 139 -13.63 3.61 12.83
C GLY A 139 -12.15 3.24 12.76
N GLN A 140 -11.84 1.95 12.57
CA GLN A 140 -10.46 1.48 12.48
C GLN A 140 -9.73 2.07 11.26
N MET A 141 -10.43 2.19 10.13
CA MET A 141 -9.91 2.83 8.93
C MET A 141 -9.58 4.30 9.18
N ALA A 142 -10.46 5.02 9.89
CA ALA A 142 -10.22 6.40 10.29
C ALA A 142 -8.97 6.55 11.18
N ASP A 143 -8.78 5.66 12.16
CA ASP A 143 -7.62 5.66 13.04
C ASP A 143 -6.32 5.40 12.29
N VAL A 144 -6.31 4.44 11.35
CA VAL A 144 -5.16 4.18 10.47
C VAL A 144 -4.81 5.41 9.63
N LEU A 145 -5.80 6.04 9.00
CA LEU A 145 -5.57 7.21 8.16
C LEU A 145 -5.17 8.43 8.99
N ALA A 146 -5.74 8.61 10.18
CA ALA A 146 -5.35 9.69 11.08
C ALA A 146 -3.89 9.54 11.52
N ARG A 147 -3.46 8.32 11.92
CA ARG A 147 -2.06 8.03 12.25
C ARG A 147 -1.12 8.31 11.10
N LEU A 148 -1.48 7.87 9.89
CA LEU A 148 -0.70 8.13 8.68
C LEU A 148 -0.50 9.64 8.44
N HIS A 149 -1.61 10.39 8.44
CA HIS A 149 -1.61 11.82 8.14
C HIS A 149 -0.91 12.64 9.22
N ARG A 150 -1.16 12.35 10.51
CA ARG A 150 -0.45 12.97 11.65
C ARG A 150 1.04 12.65 11.62
N GLY A 151 1.40 11.46 11.15
CA GLY A 151 2.78 11.05 10.89
C GLY A 151 3.46 11.85 9.77
N GLY A 152 2.77 12.79 9.09
CA GLY A 152 3.32 13.61 8.02
C GLY A 152 3.42 12.90 6.68
N TRP A 153 2.65 11.83 6.49
CA TRP A 153 2.61 11.06 5.26
C TRP A 153 1.30 11.21 4.53
N GLN A 154 1.40 11.12 3.21
CA GLN A 154 0.28 10.98 2.29
C GLN A 154 0.50 9.69 1.50
N HIS A 155 -0.54 8.87 1.37
CA HIS A 155 -0.62 7.72 0.48
C HIS A 155 -0.58 8.18 -1.00
N GLY A 156 -1.46 9.11 -1.37
CA GLY A 156 -1.45 9.76 -2.70
C GLY A 156 -2.08 8.96 -3.83
N CYS A 157 -2.60 7.77 -3.55
CA CYS A 157 -3.34 6.89 -4.45
C CYS A 157 -4.32 6.01 -3.66
N LEU A 158 -4.99 6.57 -2.65
CA LEU A 158 -5.80 5.81 -1.70
C LEU A 158 -7.19 5.49 -2.29
N TYR A 159 -7.21 4.60 -3.28
CA TYR A 159 -8.43 4.07 -3.84
C TYR A 159 -8.97 2.94 -2.95
N PRO A 160 -10.28 2.67 -2.97
CA PRO A 160 -10.89 1.59 -2.17
C PRO A 160 -10.20 0.24 -2.32
N LYS A 161 -9.84 -0.13 -3.57
CA LYS A 161 -9.09 -1.35 -3.87
C LYS A 161 -7.67 -1.41 -3.26
N HIS A 162 -7.18 -0.34 -2.64
CA HIS A 162 -5.88 -0.29 -1.95
C HIS A 162 -6.00 -0.27 -0.42
N VAL A 163 -7.22 -0.34 0.11
CA VAL A 163 -7.51 -0.47 1.53
C VAL A 163 -8.00 -1.89 1.76
N PHE A 164 -7.20 -2.70 2.43
CA PHE A 164 -7.47 -4.10 2.71
C PHE A 164 -7.97 -4.26 4.13
N ILE A 165 -9.01 -5.07 4.30
CA ILE A 165 -9.78 -5.23 5.53
C ILE A 165 -9.78 -6.71 5.91
N ARG A 166 -9.51 -6.98 7.18
CA ARG A 166 -9.77 -8.29 7.80
C ARG A 166 -10.60 -8.07 9.05
N VAL A 167 -11.74 -8.75 9.11
CA VAL A 167 -12.63 -8.75 10.28
C VAL A 167 -12.50 -10.12 10.94
N GLY A 168 -11.96 -10.15 12.15
CA GLY A 168 -11.84 -11.34 12.99
C GLY A 168 -13.05 -11.58 13.87
N GLU A 169 -12.99 -12.65 14.65
CA GLU A 169 -14.03 -13.03 15.62
C GLU A 169 -13.97 -12.09 16.84
N GLY A 170 -15.08 -11.40 17.11
CA GLY A 170 -15.19 -10.44 18.21
C GLY A 170 -15.99 -9.19 17.85
N GLU A 171 -16.35 -8.41 18.87
CA GLU A 171 -17.18 -7.20 18.74
C GLU A 171 -16.39 -5.90 18.97
N GLY A 172 -15.13 -5.97 19.40
CA GLY A 172 -14.29 -4.80 19.63
C GLY A 172 -13.66 -4.23 18.35
N ALA A 173 -12.93 -3.12 18.49
CA ALA A 173 -12.18 -2.48 17.40
C ALA A 173 -10.91 -3.26 17.04
N GLU A 174 -10.34 -3.98 18.01
CA GLU A 174 -9.20 -4.88 17.86
C GLU A 174 -9.48 -6.07 16.95
N SER A 175 -10.75 -6.40 16.71
CA SER A 175 -11.13 -7.45 15.76
C SER A 175 -11.08 -6.97 14.31
N VAL A 176 -10.74 -5.71 14.05
CA VAL A 176 -10.58 -5.18 12.68
C VAL A 176 -9.14 -4.80 12.41
N GLU A 177 -8.61 -5.32 11.31
CA GLU A 177 -7.31 -4.93 10.77
C GLU A 177 -7.48 -4.24 9.42
N ILE A 178 -6.80 -3.10 9.28
CA ILE A 178 -6.75 -2.32 8.05
C ILE A 178 -5.31 -2.25 7.56
N ALA A 179 -5.07 -2.73 6.35
CA ALA A 179 -3.78 -2.68 5.68
C ALA A 179 -3.85 -1.81 4.42
N LEU A 180 -2.77 -1.07 4.13
CA LEU A 180 -2.67 -0.23 2.93
C LEU A 180 -1.67 -0.82 1.93
N ILE A 181 -2.01 -0.80 0.65
CA ILE A 181 -1.14 -1.26 -0.45
C ILE A 181 -0.97 -0.17 -1.53
N ASP A 182 -0.14 -0.44 -2.54
CA ASP A 182 0.19 0.51 -3.61
C ASP A 182 0.78 1.83 -3.09
N LEU A 183 1.98 1.73 -2.52
CA LEU A 183 2.66 2.87 -1.89
C LEU A 183 3.61 3.60 -2.84
N GLU A 184 3.53 3.34 -4.15
CA GLU A 184 4.44 3.92 -5.15
C GLU A 184 4.37 5.47 -5.21
N LYS A 185 3.20 6.03 -4.85
CA LYS A 185 2.92 7.48 -4.85
C LYS A 185 3.03 8.11 -3.46
N SER A 186 3.30 7.31 -2.43
CA SER A 186 3.42 7.76 -1.05
C SER A 186 4.55 8.77 -0.89
N ARG A 187 4.35 9.77 -0.02
CA ARG A 187 5.31 10.87 0.18
C ARG A 187 5.06 11.63 1.48
N ARG A 188 6.10 12.31 1.94
CA ARG A 188 6.00 13.29 3.02
C ARG A 188 5.17 14.51 2.61
N ARG A 189 4.39 15.03 3.55
CA ARG A 189 3.64 16.28 3.42
C ARG A 189 3.72 17.06 4.73
N PHE A 190 4.14 18.33 4.65
CA PHE A 190 4.12 19.25 5.79
C PHE A 190 2.70 19.64 6.18
N ALA A 191 1.86 19.97 5.20
CA ALA A 191 0.46 20.29 5.43
C ALA A 191 -0.36 18.99 5.59
N HIS A 192 -0.50 18.51 6.82
CA HIS A 192 -1.25 17.29 7.16
C HIS A 192 -2.69 17.33 6.63
N ALA A 193 -3.38 18.47 6.76
CA ALA A 193 -4.74 18.66 6.23
C ALA A 193 -4.82 18.50 4.69
N ARG A 194 -3.75 18.82 3.95
CA ARG A 194 -3.68 18.60 2.50
C ARG A 194 -3.46 17.13 2.17
N ALA A 195 -2.70 16.39 2.99
CA ALA A 195 -2.58 14.94 2.85
C ALA A 195 -3.95 14.28 3.05
N ALA A 196 -4.59 14.62 4.19
CA ALA A 196 -5.93 14.18 4.57
C ALA A 196 -6.96 14.40 3.45
N ARG A 197 -7.09 15.65 2.97
CA ARG A 197 -8.02 16.01 1.90
C ARG A 197 -7.86 15.13 0.65
N ASN A 198 -6.62 14.90 0.23
CA ASN A 198 -6.36 14.15 -0.99
C ASN A 198 -6.73 12.68 -0.82
N ASP A 199 -6.26 12.07 0.26
CA ASP A 199 -6.39 10.62 0.43
C ASP A 199 -7.81 10.24 0.87
N VAL A 200 -8.36 10.89 1.90
CA VAL A 200 -9.74 10.67 2.36
C VAL A 200 -10.74 11.05 1.26
N GLY A 201 -10.46 12.13 0.51
CA GLY A 201 -11.27 12.50 -0.64
C GLY A 201 -11.13 11.59 -1.87
N GLN A 202 -10.11 10.72 -1.95
CA GLN A 202 -10.06 9.67 -2.97
C GLN A 202 -11.03 8.54 -2.64
N ILE A 203 -11.17 8.16 -1.36
CA ILE A 203 -12.15 7.14 -0.95
C ILE A 203 -13.57 7.57 -1.33
N ARG A 204 -13.98 8.79 -0.97
CA ARG A 204 -15.32 9.31 -1.32
C ARG A 204 -15.62 9.29 -2.82
N ARG A 205 -14.64 9.70 -3.64
CA ARG A 205 -14.82 9.81 -5.10
C ARG A 205 -14.77 8.47 -5.83
N HIS A 206 -14.19 7.44 -5.22
CA HIS A 206 -13.91 6.18 -5.88
C HIS A 206 -14.58 4.97 -5.21
N SER A 207 -15.44 5.18 -4.20
CA SER A 207 -16.25 4.12 -3.57
C SER A 207 -17.74 4.42 -3.71
N ALA A 208 -18.55 3.37 -3.55
CA ALA A 208 -20.00 3.46 -3.41
C ALA A 208 -20.44 3.72 -1.95
N ILE A 209 -19.58 4.35 -1.12
CA ILE A 209 -19.88 4.60 0.29
C ILE A 209 -21.14 5.48 0.41
N ARG A 210 -22.10 5.03 1.22
CA ARG A 210 -23.33 5.75 1.53
C ARG A 210 -23.03 7.04 2.28
N ASP A 211 -23.91 8.03 2.16
CA ASP A 211 -23.74 9.32 2.83
C ASP A 211 -23.70 9.22 4.35
N GLU A 212 -24.50 8.33 4.95
CA GLU A 212 -24.49 8.07 6.39
C GLU A 212 -23.15 7.51 6.87
N ASP A 213 -22.61 6.51 6.16
CA ASP A 213 -21.33 5.88 6.49
C ASP A 213 -20.16 6.83 6.22
N TRP A 214 -20.26 7.66 5.19
CA TRP A 214 -19.29 8.72 4.92
C TRP A 214 -19.28 9.78 6.01
N ALA A 215 -20.45 10.26 6.44
CA ALA A 215 -20.58 11.21 7.53
C ALA A 215 -20.01 10.63 8.83
N TYR A 216 -20.27 9.35 9.11
CA TYR A 216 -19.67 8.63 10.23
C TYR A 216 -18.14 8.60 10.11
N LEU A 217 -17.59 8.11 8.99
CA LEU A 217 -16.16 8.02 8.72
C LEU A 217 -15.46 9.37 8.93
N LEU A 218 -16.03 10.45 8.39
CA LEU A 218 -15.50 11.80 8.57
C LEU A 218 -15.47 12.22 10.04
N ALA A 219 -16.57 12.02 10.78
CA ALA A 219 -16.67 12.41 12.18
C ALA A 219 -15.63 11.68 13.05
N VAL A 220 -15.48 10.37 12.87
CA VAL A 220 -14.48 9.58 13.64
C VAL A 220 -13.06 9.89 13.18
N TYR A 221 -12.84 10.15 11.89
CA TYR A 221 -11.55 10.58 11.35
C TYR A 221 -11.09 11.90 11.94
N GLU A 222 -11.94 12.93 11.96
CA GLU A 222 -11.58 14.25 12.49
C GLU A 222 -11.29 14.19 14.00
N ARG A 223 -12.01 13.35 14.74
CA ARG A 223 -11.73 13.06 16.15
C ARG A 223 -10.34 12.44 16.34
N ALA A 224 -10.02 11.39 15.57
CA ALA A 224 -8.71 10.71 15.64
C ALA A 224 -7.55 11.58 15.12
N PHE A 225 -7.83 12.41 14.11
CA PHE A 225 -6.89 13.35 13.53
C PHE A 225 -6.61 14.54 14.46
N GLY A 226 -7.56 14.86 15.35
CA GLY A 226 -7.45 15.92 16.36
C GLY A 226 -7.80 17.31 15.84
N SER A 227 -8.36 17.41 14.63
CA SER A 227 -8.84 18.68 14.07
C SER A 227 -9.84 18.44 12.94
N ARG A 228 -10.73 19.41 12.74
CA ARG A 228 -11.63 19.45 11.60
C ARG A 228 -10.88 19.80 10.32
N VAL A 229 -11.16 19.09 9.23
CA VAL A 229 -10.57 19.33 7.91
C VAL A 229 -11.67 19.86 6.99
N GLU A 230 -11.91 21.17 7.02
CA GLU A 230 -13.03 21.83 6.28
C GLU A 230 -13.10 21.49 4.78
N ALA A 231 -11.97 21.11 4.19
CA ALA A 231 -11.96 20.72 2.78
C ALA A 231 -12.61 19.35 2.50
N LEU A 232 -12.82 18.50 3.51
CA LEU A 232 -13.50 17.21 3.38
C LEU A 232 -15.03 17.34 3.37
N HIS A 233 -15.58 18.35 4.05
CA HIS A 233 -17.02 18.64 4.09
C HIS A 233 -17.59 19.25 2.80
N ARG A 234 -16.75 19.38 1.77
CA ARG A 234 -17.11 19.91 0.44
C ARG A 234 -17.03 18.83 -0.66
N LEU A 235 -16.95 17.56 -0.27
CA LEU A 235 -16.76 16.40 -1.14
C LEU A 235 -18.01 15.51 -1.24
#